data_AF-A0A7J5YF45-F1
#
_entry.id   AF-A0A7J5YF45-F1
#
_cell.length_a   1.000
_cell.length_b   1.000
_cell.length_c   1.000
_cell.angle_alpha   90.00
_cell.angle_beta   90.00
_cell.angle_gamma   90.00
#
_symmetry.space_group_name_H-M   'P 1'
#
loop_
_entity.id
_entity.type
_entity.pdbx_description
1 polymer ?
#
loop_
_entity_poly.entity_id
_entity_poly.type
_entity_poly.pdbx_seq_one_letter_code
_entity_poly.pdbx_strand_id
1 'polypeptide(L)'
;MHISIQEGRSLPDFQRCTTCCEDFHCPFCASNVFHPAKSSKVQTHLESHFNRAVLYEGYTIHRCALNCKPRFHFHCFYCQSMLTCKADFIKHLALCKIQSPSSQIQQSPSSQIQQPPSSQGKDAKGPCRACTEEEMSHMPCSHK
;
A
#
# COMPACT_ATOMS: atom_id res chain seq x y z
N MET A 1 3.16 9.75 8.03
CA MET A 1 2.14 9.21 7.10
C MET A 1 2.80 8.95 5.76
N HIS A 2 2.45 7.88 5.04
CA HIS A 2 3.10 7.50 3.78
C HIS A 2 2.47 8.24 2.58
N ILE A 3 3.23 8.55 1.52
CA ILE A 3 2.77 9.32 0.35
C ILE A 3 1.57 8.69 -0.37
N SER A 4 1.40 7.36 -0.30
CA SER A 4 0.26 6.66 -0.89
C SER A 4 -1.07 6.86 -0.13
N ILE A 5 -1.08 7.63 0.95
CA ILE A 5 -2.26 7.93 1.78
C ILE A 5 -2.57 9.41 1.58
N GLN A 6 -3.69 9.70 0.90
CA GLN A 6 -4.11 11.04 0.53
C GLN A 6 -5.41 11.40 1.24
N GLU A 7 -5.57 12.66 1.61
CA GLU A 7 -6.83 13.17 2.15
C GLU A 7 -7.83 13.45 1.02
N GLY A 8 -9.11 13.18 1.28
CA GLY A 8 -10.17 13.39 0.30
C GLY A 8 -10.15 12.35 -0.82
N ARG A 9 -10.64 12.75 -2.00
CA ARG A 9 -10.81 11.91 -3.20
C ARG A 9 -10.11 12.45 -4.44
N SER A 10 -9.24 13.44 -4.28
CA SER A 10 -8.46 14.00 -5.38
C SER A 10 -7.28 13.09 -5.72
N LEU A 11 -6.94 13.03 -7.00
CA LEU A 11 -5.66 12.50 -7.44
C LEU A 11 -4.53 13.43 -6.99
N PRO A 12 -3.35 12.90 -6.66
CA PRO A 12 -2.20 13.73 -6.37
C PRO A 12 -1.78 14.51 -7.63
N ASP A 13 -1.32 15.74 -7.43
CA ASP A 13 -0.59 16.45 -8.47
C ASP A 13 0.70 15.70 -8.82
N PHE A 14 1.05 15.74 -10.10
CA PHE A 14 2.31 15.21 -10.62
C PHE A 14 2.97 16.29 -11.47
N GLN A 15 4.27 16.48 -11.26
CA GLN A 15 5.05 17.52 -11.92
C GLN A 15 6.09 16.89 -12.85
N ARG A 16 6.53 17.67 -13.83
CA ARG A 16 7.63 17.28 -14.72
C ARG A 16 8.89 17.09 -13.88
N CYS A 17 9.62 15.98 -14.05
CA CYS A 17 10.91 15.82 -13.39
C CYS A 17 11.87 16.90 -13.92
N THR A 18 12.70 17.42 -13.02
CA THR A 18 13.82 18.31 -13.35
C THR A 18 15.15 17.78 -12.81
N THR A 19 15.11 16.72 -12.00
CA THR A 19 16.28 16.15 -11.32
C THR A 19 16.88 14.95 -12.06
N CYS A 20 16.06 14.22 -12.80
CA CYS A 20 16.35 12.86 -13.25
C CYS A 20 16.15 12.65 -14.74
N CYS A 21 15.11 13.27 -15.30
CA CYS A 21 14.75 13.26 -16.70
C CYS A 21 13.79 14.42 -16.96
N GLU A 22 13.28 14.51 -18.19
CA GLU A 22 12.35 15.54 -18.64
C GLU A 22 10.87 15.08 -18.69
N ASP A 23 10.59 13.85 -18.23
CA ASP A 23 9.26 13.24 -18.20
C ASP A 23 8.58 13.34 -16.82
N PHE A 24 7.34 12.84 -16.72
CA PHE A 24 6.55 12.82 -15.49
C PHE A 24 6.64 11.46 -14.79
N HIS A 25 6.73 11.48 -13.45
CA HIS A 25 6.79 10.28 -12.62
C HIS A 25 5.46 10.02 -11.92
N CYS A 26 5.15 8.74 -11.72
CA CYS A 26 4.08 8.37 -10.80
C CYS A 26 4.58 8.51 -9.34
N PRO A 27 3.86 9.22 -8.45
CA PRO A 27 4.24 9.36 -7.05
C PRO A 27 4.13 8.06 -6.23
N PHE A 28 3.47 7.03 -6.75
CA PHE A 28 3.21 5.77 -6.03
C PHE A 28 4.01 4.59 -6.56
N CYS A 29 4.75 4.76 -7.65
CA CYS A 29 5.49 3.70 -8.31
C CYS A 29 6.96 4.10 -8.45
N ALA A 30 7.87 3.15 -8.17
CA ALA A 30 9.26 3.33 -8.52
C ALA A 30 9.43 3.32 -10.06
N SER A 31 10.48 3.98 -10.56
CA SER A 31 10.73 4.13 -12.00
C SER A 31 10.93 2.81 -12.74
N ASN A 32 11.31 1.73 -12.04
CA ASN A 32 11.40 0.38 -12.61
C ASN A 32 10.03 -0.33 -12.71
N VAL A 33 9.02 0.11 -11.96
CA VAL A 33 7.64 -0.40 -12.03
C VAL A 33 6.84 0.37 -13.07
N PHE A 34 6.98 1.69 -13.07
CA PHE A 34 6.39 2.57 -14.06
C PHE A 34 7.43 3.58 -14.52
N HIS A 35 7.86 3.44 -15.76
CA HIS A 35 8.85 4.33 -16.35
C HIS A 35 8.28 5.75 -16.47
N PRO A 36 9.12 6.78 -16.33
CA PRO A 36 8.71 8.16 -16.57
C PRO A 36 8.09 8.29 -17.96
N ALA A 37 7.00 9.04 -18.07
CA ALA A 37 6.24 9.16 -19.31
C ALA A 37 5.63 10.55 -19.49
N LYS A 38 5.03 10.77 -20.67
CA LYS A 38 4.24 11.97 -20.96
C LYS A 38 3.07 12.12 -19.98
N SER A 39 2.66 13.36 -19.71
CA SER A 39 1.62 13.70 -18.74
C SER A 39 0.33 12.89 -18.89
N SER A 40 -0.19 12.75 -20.12
CA SER A 40 -1.42 11.99 -20.38
C SER A 40 -1.32 10.53 -19.94
N LYS A 41 -0.16 9.89 -20.14
CA LYS A 41 0.08 8.49 -19.72
C LYS A 41 0.13 8.36 -18.21
N VAL A 42 0.79 9.31 -17.53
CA VAL A 42 0.84 9.35 -16.06
C VAL A 42 -0.54 9.60 -15.47
N GLN A 43 -1.34 10.46 -16.09
CA GLN A 43 -2.70 10.74 -15.65
C GLN A 43 -3.59 9.51 -15.70
N THR A 44 -3.64 8.80 -16.83
CA THR A 44 -4.40 7.53 -16.93
C THR A 44 -3.88 6.47 -15.96
N HIS A 45 -2.57 6.43 -15.72
CA HIS A 45 -1.99 5.54 -14.73
C HIS A 45 -2.45 5.89 -13.29
N LEU A 46 -2.50 7.18 -12.95
CA LEU A 46 -3.01 7.66 -11.66
C LEU A 46 -4.51 7.38 -11.48
N GLU A 47 -5.32 7.51 -12.54
CA GLU A 47 -6.72 7.09 -12.52
C GLU A 47 -6.86 5.61 -12.17
N SER A 48 -5.98 4.74 -12.69
CA SER A 48 -5.93 3.33 -12.29
C SER A 48 -5.59 3.14 -10.80
N HIS A 49 -4.69 3.96 -10.24
CA HIS A 49 -4.43 3.97 -8.80
C HIS A 49 -5.66 4.36 -8.00
N PHE A 50 -6.43 5.34 -8.45
CA PHE A 50 -7.66 5.79 -7.78
C PHE A 50 -8.76 4.75 -7.84
N ASN A 51 -9.04 4.19 -9.03
CA ASN A 51 -10.05 3.15 -9.22
C ASN A 51 -9.81 1.92 -8.34
N ARG A 52 -8.54 1.64 -8.01
CA ARG A 52 -8.14 0.49 -7.19
C ARG A 52 -7.95 0.84 -5.71
N ALA A 53 -7.98 2.12 -5.35
CA ALA A 53 -7.74 2.60 -4.00
C ALA A 53 -8.77 2.07 -2.98
N VAL A 54 -8.42 2.21 -1.71
CA VAL A 54 -9.31 1.97 -0.58
C VAL A 54 -9.71 3.32 0.00
N LEU A 55 -11.01 3.59 0.00
CA LEU A 55 -11.57 4.79 0.62
C LEU A 55 -11.94 4.45 2.07
N TYR A 56 -11.41 5.20 3.02
CA TYR A 56 -11.62 4.94 4.43
C TYR A 56 -11.51 6.21 5.25
N GLU A 57 -12.57 6.57 6.00
CA GLU A 57 -12.59 7.70 6.95
C GLU A 57 -12.10 9.04 6.35
N GLY A 58 -12.49 9.32 5.11
CA GLY A 58 -12.07 10.54 4.41
C GLY A 58 -10.70 10.47 3.74
N TYR A 59 -9.97 9.36 3.85
CA TYR A 59 -8.71 9.11 3.16
C TYR A 59 -8.89 8.24 1.92
N THR A 60 -8.08 8.50 0.90
CA THR A 60 -7.85 7.62 -0.25
C THR A 60 -6.49 6.94 -0.11
N ILE A 61 -6.50 5.63 0.05
CA ILE A 61 -5.30 4.81 0.26
C ILE A 61 -4.98 4.08 -1.04
N HIS A 62 -3.97 4.56 -1.74
CA HIS A 62 -3.49 3.99 -3.00
C HIS A 62 -2.58 2.80 -2.76
N ARG A 63 -2.55 1.91 -3.75
CA ARG A 63 -1.58 0.81 -3.79
C ARG A 63 -0.19 1.36 -4.10
N CYS A 64 0.77 1.07 -3.23
CA CYS A 64 2.16 1.46 -3.32
C CYS A 64 2.97 0.41 -4.10
N ALA A 65 3.83 0.90 -4.99
CA ALA A 65 4.85 0.15 -5.72
C ALA A 65 6.22 0.83 -5.63
N LEU A 66 6.43 1.62 -4.57
CA LEU A 66 7.73 2.15 -4.21
C LEU A 66 8.58 1.06 -3.55
N ASN A 67 9.84 1.39 -3.27
CA ASN A 67 10.84 0.47 -2.71
C ASN A 67 10.59 0.06 -1.24
N CYS A 68 9.38 0.27 -0.71
CA CYS A 68 9.00 -0.17 0.63
C CYS A 68 8.94 -1.71 0.74
N LYS A 69 8.46 -2.39 -0.30
CA LYS A 69 8.37 -3.86 -0.44
C LYS A 69 8.42 -4.25 -1.92
N PRO A 70 8.90 -5.46 -2.26
CA PRO A 70 8.99 -5.92 -3.65
C PRO A 70 7.63 -6.14 -4.32
N ARG A 71 6.57 -6.38 -3.54
CA ARG A 71 5.20 -6.57 -4.05
C ARG A 71 4.37 -5.33 -3.78
N PHE A 72 3.43 -5.04 -4.68
CA PHE A 72 2.44 -3.98 -4.49
C PHE A 72 1.63 -4.16 -3.19
N HIS A 73 1.52 -3.10 -2.41
CA HIS A 73 0.97 -3.15 -1.05
C HIS A 73 0.21 -1.88 -0.67
N PHE A 74 -0.53 -1.93 0.43
CA PHE A 74 -1.21 -0.81 1.06
C PHE A 74 -0.56 -0.53 2.42
N HIS A 75 -0.47 0.74 2.80
CA HIS A 75 0.05 1.15 4.09
C HIS A 75 -1.08 1.49 5.05
N CYS A 76 -1.05 0.91 6.26
CA CYS A 76 -1.92 1.31 7.34
C CYS A 76 -1.37 2.56 8.03
N PHE A 77 -2.18 3.61 8.15
CA PHE A 77 -1.78 4.83 8.85
C PHE A 77 -1.84 4.71 10.39
N TYR A 78 -2.49 3.68 10.93
CA TYR A 78 -2.55 3.44 12.39
C TYR A 78 -1.33 2.70 12.95
N CYS A 79 -0.84 1.67 12.25
CA CYS A 79 0.19 0.76 12.79
C CYS A 79 1.34 0.48 11.82
N GLN A 80 1.44 1.21 10.70
CA GLN A 80 2.51 1.11 9.69
C GLN A 80 2.62 -0.26 9.01
N SER A 81 1.70 -1.19 9.27
CA SER A 81 1.64 -2.48 8.58
C SER A 81 1.41 -2.29 7.08
N MET A 82 2.03 -3.19 6.31
CA MET A 82 1.92 -3.23 4.85
C MET A 82 1.21 -4.50 4.41
N LEU A 83 0.11 -4.38 3.67
CA LEU A 83 -0.70 -5.51 3.22
C LEU A 83 -0.83 -5.55 1.70
N THR A 84 -0.61 -6.70 1.08
CA THR A 84 -0.64 -6.85 -0.40
C THR A 84 -2.04 -7.08 -0.97
N CYS A 85 -2.96 -7.55 -0.12
CA CYS A 85 -4.34 -7.89 -0.47
C CYS A 85 -5.30 -6.80 0.00
N LYS A 86 -6.19 -6.36 -0.89
CA LYS A 86 -7.19 -5.31 -0.60
C LYS A 86 -8.21 -5.75 0.45
N ALA A 87 -8.71 -6.98 0.35
CA ALA A 87 -9.71 -7.49 1.28
C ALA A 87 -9.16 -7.57 2.71
N ASP A 88 -7.94 -8.08 2.87
CA ASP A 88 -7.29 -8.17 4.17
C ASP A 88 -6.91 -6.79 4.70
N PHE A 89 -6.52 -5.86 3.82
CA PHE A 89 -6.25 -4.49 4.22
C PHE A 89 -7.49 -3.77 4.76
N ILE A 90 -8.67 -3.95 4.15
CA ILE A 90 -9.92 -3.37 4.64
C ILE A 90 -10.29 -3.94 6.01
N LYS A 91 -10.20 -5.27 6.19
CA LYS A 91 -10.43 -5.91 7.50
C LYS A 91 -9.45 -5.40 8.55
N HIS A 92 -8.18 -5.27 8.16
CA HIS A 92 -7.13 -4.73 9.02
C HIS A 92 -7.46 -3.31 9.47
N LEU A 93 -7.86 -2.40 8.57
CA LEU A 93 -8.21 -1.02 8.95
C LEU A 93 -9.32 -0.97 10.00
N ALA A 94 -10.37 -1.77 9.83
CA ALA A 94 -11.50 -1.83 10.76
C ALA A 94 -11.07 -2.27 12.17
N LEU A 95 -10.18 -3.26 12.28
CA LEU A 95 -9.68 -3.76 13.57
C LEU A 95 -8.58 -2.89 14.17
N CYS A 96 -7.73 -2.30 13.32
CA CYS A 96 -6.57 -1.53 13.74
C CYS A 96 -6.96 -0.17 14.33
N LYS A 97 -8.05 0.44 13.83
CA LYS A 97 -8.63 1.67 14.41
C LYS A 97 -8.94 1.51 15.90
N ILE A 98 -9.47 0.35 16.30
CA ILE A 98 -9.89 0.07 17.68
C ILE A 98 -8.67 -0.09 18.60
N GLN A 99 -7.57 -0.64 18.09
CA GLN A 99 -6.36 -0.95 18.86
C GLN A 99 -5.33 0.19 18.85
N SER A 100 -5.58 1.28 18.12
CA SER A 100 -4.66 2.42 18.09
C SER A 100 -4.66 3.14 19.46
N PRO A 101 -3.48 3.47 20.03
CA PRO A 101 -3.36 3.99 21.40
C PRO A 101 -4.07 5.34 21.64
N SER A 102 -4.53 6.05 20.60
CA SER A 102 -5.41 7.23 20.78
C SER A 102 -6.84 6.90 21.22
N SER A 103 -7.26 5.64 21.19
CA SER A 103 -8.60 5.19 21.62
C SER A 103 -8.63 4.60 23.03
N GLN A 104 -7.50 4.56 23.75
CA GLN A 104 -7.45 4.06 25.13
C GLN A 104 -7.08 5.17 26.12
N ILE A 105 -8.06 6.01 26.48
CA ILE A 105 -8.07 6.63 27.80
C ILE A 105 -9.00 5.77 28.66
N GLN A 106 -8.46 5.29 29.78
CA GLN A 106 -9.06 4.43 30.81
C GLN A 106 -9.08 2.92 30.51
N GLN A 107 -7.93 2.25 30.71
CA GLN A 107 -7.81 1.22 31.75
C GLN A 107 -6.40 1.26 32.37
N SER A 108 -6.38 1.47 33.68
CA SER A 108 -5.21 1.54 34.56
C SER A 108 -4.46 0.21 34.69
N PRO A 109 -3.15 0.23 34.98
CA PRO A 109 -2.31 -0.97 34.99
C PRO A 109 -2.42 -1.72 36.31
N SER A 110 -2.57 -3.05 36.26
CA SER A 110 -2.19 -3.89 37.39
C SER A 110 -1.56 -5.20 36.95
N SER A 111 -0.26 -5.24 37.22
CA SER A 111 0.50 -6.35 37.78
C SER A 111 1.03 -7.48 36.89
N GLN A 112 2.30 -7.76 37.20
CA GLN A 112 3.31 -8.63 36.58
C GLN A 112 2.95 -10.14 36.61
N ILE A 113 3.61 -11.04 35.88
CA ILE A 113 4.79 -11.84 36.33
C ILE A 113 5.30 -12.73 35.16
N GLN A 114 6.53 -13.21 35.32
CA GLN A 114 7.57 -13.66 34.39
C GLN A 114 7.39 -15.06 33.70
N GLN A 115 8.29 -15.26 32.72
CA GLN A 115 8.64 -16.34 31.76
C GLN A 115 8.92 -17.74 32.41
N PRO A 116 9.17 -18.91 31.71
CA PRO A 116 9.98 -19.09 30.47
C PRO A 116 9.59 -20.31 29.55
N PRO A 117 10.48 -20.94 28.74
CA PRO A 117 10.25 -21.20 27.30
C PRO A 117 9.97 -22.68 26.95
N SER A 118 9.37 -22.97 25.80
CA SER A 118 9.49 -24.28 25.11
C SER A 118 8.94 -24.25 23.69
N SER A 119 9.86 -24.38 22.73
CA SER A 119 9.92 -25.39 21.66
C SER A 119 8.70 -25.77 20.81
N GLN A 120 8.99 -25.85 19.51
CA GLN A 120 8.34 -26.62 18.43
C GLN A 120 7.11 -26.01 17.75
N GLY A 121 7.41 -25.40 16.58
CA GLY A 121 7.02 -25.96 15.29
C GLY A 121 5.53 -26.02 14.99
N LYS A 122 5.10 -25.22 14.01
CA LYS A 122 4.14 -25.58 12.97
C LYS A 122 4.01 -24.44 11.97
N ASP A 123 4.66 -24.63 10.83
CA ASP A 123 4.44 -23.94 9.58
C ASP A 123 2.96 -24.02 9.19
N ALA A 124 2.16 -23.04 9.59
CA ALA A 124 0.85 -22.78 9.02
C ALA A 124 1.04 -21.91 7.76
N LYS A 125 1.64 -22.53 6.74
CA LYS A 125 1.64 -22.05 5.37
C LYS A 125 0.22 -22.24 4.82
N GLY A 126 -0.69 -21.38 5.24
CA GLY A 126 -2.01 -21.26 4.61
C GLY A 126 -1.81 -20.75 3.19
N PRO A 127 -2.28 -21.45 2.14
CA PRO A 127 -2.13 -20.99 0.79
C PRO A 127 -3.03 -19.77 0.59
N CYS A 128 -2.45 -18.57 0.67
CA CYS A 128 -3.03 -17.45 -0.07
C CYS A 128 -2.93 -17.86 -1.54
N ARG A 129 -4.09 -18.16 -2.15
CA ARG A 129 -4.21 -18.46 -3.59
C ARG A 129 -3.25 -17.57 -4.35
N ALA A 130 -2.30 -18.21 -5.02
CA ALA A 130 -1.39 -17.55 -5.93
C ALA A 130 -2.23 -16.66 -6.85
N CYS A 131 -1.97 -15.35 -6.83
CA CYS A 131 -2.09 -14.61 -8.08
C CYS A 131 -1.06 -15.26 -8.97
N THR A 132 -1.54 -16.13 -9.87
CA THR A 132 -0.72 -16.82 -10.85
C THR A 132 0.18 -15.79 -11.52
N GLU A 133 1.44 -16.16 -11.64
CA GLU A 133 2.53 -15.52 -12.37
C GLU A 133 2.25 -15.31 -13.89
N GLU A 134 1.00 -15.40 -14.34
CA GLU A 134 0.62 -15.33 -15.76
C GLU A 134 0.19 -13.92 -16.23
N GLU A 135 -0.04 -12.97 -15.32
CA GLU A 135 -0.24 -11.55 -15.66
C GLU A 135 1.10 -10.77 -15.66
N MET A 136 2.17 -11.42 -16.13
CA MET A 136 3.44 -10.77 -16.48
C MET A 136 3.68 -10.73 -18.01
N SER A 137 2.74 -11.23 -18.84
CA SER A 137 2.93 -11.35 -20.29
C SER A 137 1.92 -10.60 -21.18
N HIS A 138 0.96 -9.83 -20.65
CA HIS A 138 0.04 -9.07 -21.50
C HIS A 138 -0.04 -7.58 -21.14
N MET A 139 0.98 -6.83 -21.54
CA MET A 139 0.74 -5.49 -22.07
C MET A 139 1.39 -5.37 -23.44
N PRO A 140 0.62 -5.03 -24.50
CA PRO A 140 1.20 -4.82 -25.80
C PRO A 140 2.07 -3.56 -25.77
N CYS A 141 3.39 -3.75 -25.86
CA CYS A 141 4.29 -2.72 -26.35
C CYS A 141 3.85 -2.34 -27.77
N SER A 142 3.12 -1.23 -27.87
CA SER A 142 2.83 -0.61 -29.16
C SER A 142 4.09 0.09 -29.64
N HIS A 143 4.83 -0.60 -30.50
CA HIS A 143 5.83 0.01 -31.38
C HIS A 143 5.12 0.99 -32.33
N LYS A 144 5.60 2.23 -32.36
CA LYS A 144 5.73 3.01 -33.58
C LYS A 144 6.81 4.06 -33.40
#